data_AF-A0A6C0K3M1-F1
#
_entry.id   AF-A0A6C0K3M1-F1
#
_cell.length_a   1.000
_cell.length_b   1.000
_cell.length_c   1.000
_cell.angle_alpha   90.00
_cell.angle_beta   90.00
_cell.angle_gamma   90.00
#
_symmetry.space_group_name_H-M   'P 1'
#
loop_
_entity.id
_entity.type
_entity.pdbx_description
1 polymer ?
#
loop_
_entity_poly.entity_id
_entity_poly.type
_entity_poly.pdbx_seq_one_letter_code
_entity_poly.pdbx_strand_id
1 'polypeptide(L)'
;MKRPVSAEATPDAEVAAEVQPDPFRNLLDESARDAFRRPWHRLERGLRLNRLRMYVEEMSAQCSFTTEEKGKFFSFLQNALDRKLLNTHKIVEYLPELQKIKSIRGLEVRRSPQGEAKWGFIRAKKVDGTRRKKVTDKVEEQEAPPNQPPL
;
A
#
# COMPACT_ATOMS: atom_id res chain seq x y z
N MET A 1 34.25 -64.18 -2.33
CA MET A 1 33.19 -64.21 -3.36
C MET A 1 31.83 -63.99 -2.69
N LYS A 2 30.90 -63.33 -3.39
CA LYS A 2 29.43 -63.34 -3.19
C LYS A 2 28.85 -62.81 -1.85
N ARG A 3 28.22 -61.62 -1.94
CA ARG A 3 27.10 -61.17 -1.09
C ARG A 3 25.82 -61.92 -1.50
N PRO A 4 24.84 -62.07 -0.60
CA PRO A 4 23.53 -61.41 -0.78
C PRO A 4 23.20 -60.58 0.48
N VAL A 5 22.55 -59.40 0.47
CA VAL A 5 21.49 -58.80 -0.36
C VAL A 5 20.07 -59.24 0.00
N SER A 6 19.55 -58.55 1.01
CA SER A 6 18.14 -58.22 1.30
C SER A 6 18.21 -56.70 1.60
N ALA A 7 17.55 -55.75 0.93
CA ALA A 7 16.20 -55.74 0.34
C ALA A 7 15.17 -56.16 1.41
N GLU A 8 14.32 -55.28 1.94
CA GLU A 8 13.68 -54.12 1.31
C GLU A 8 13.52 -52.95 2.29
N ALA A 9 13.29 -51.73 1.78
CA ALA A 9 13.04 -50.55 2.58
C ALA A 9 11.62 -50.05 2.33
N THR A 10 10.84 -49.87 3.40
CA THR A 10 9.65 -49.00 3.38
C THR A 10 9.51 -48.28 4.72
N PRO A 11 9.63 -46.95 4.76
CA PRO A 11 9.23 -46.16 5.92
C PRO A 11 7.71 -45.91 5.83
N ASP A 12 6.93 -46.50 6.72
CA ASP A 12 5.52 -46.09 6.85
C ASP A 12 5.47 -44.74 7.55
N ALA A 13 5.30 -43.70 6.73
CA ALA A 13 5.24 -42.31 7.14
C ALA A 13 3.80 -41.82 7.08
N GLU A 14 2.94 -42.34 7.95
CA GLU A 14 1.60 -41.78 8.15
C GLU A 14 1.33 -41.40 9.62
N VAL A 15 2.15 -40.48 10.13
CA VAL A 15 1.70 -39.60 11.23
C VAL A 15 0.72 -38.59 10.63
N ALA A 16 -0.49 -39.06 10.34
CA ALA A 16 -1.65 -38.22 10.14
C ALA A 16 -1.89 -37.45 11.45
N ALA A 17 -1.31 -36.24 11.52
CA ALA A 17 -1.52 -35.35 12.64
C ALA A 17 -2.99 -34.94 12.66
N GLU A 18 -3.80 -35.63 13.46
CA GLU A 18 -5.12 -35.16 13.87
C GLU A 18 -4.92 -33.87 14.66
N VAL A 19 -4.90 -32.74 13.95
CA VAL A 19 -4.92 -31.41 14.52
C VAL A 19 -6.30 -31.21 15.13
N GLN A 20 -6.47 -31.72 16.36
CA GLN A 20 -7.62 -31.37 17.18
C GLN A 20 -7.70 -29.84 17.20
N PRO A 21 -8.83 -29.24 16.80
CA PRO A 21 -8.93 -27.80 16.71
C PRO A 21 -8.86 -27.23 18.12
N ASP A 22 -7.72 -26.63 18.49
CA ASP A 22 -7.54 -26.06 19.82
C ASP A 22 -8.74 -25.16 20.13
N PRO A 23 -9.50 -25.40 21.22
CA PRO A 23 -10.68 -24.57 21.51
C PRO A 23 -10.30 -23.10 21.70
N PHE A 24 -9.06 -22.84 22.14
CA PHE A 24 -8.45 -21.52 22.15
C PHE A 24 -8.23 -20.91 20.75
N ARG A 25 -7.82 -21.69 19.74
CA ARG A 25 -7.73 -21.20 18.35
C ARG A 25 -9.11 -20.81 17.81
N ASN A 26 -10.13 -21.64 18.05
CA ASN A 26 -11.50 -21.33 17.61
C ASN A 26 -12.03 -20.06 18.29
N LEU A 27 -11.89 -19.94 19.61
CA LEU A 27 -12.33 -18.76 20.36
C LEU A 27 -11.62 -17.47 19.91
N LEU A 28 -10.31 -17.56 19.60
CA LEU A 28 -9.53 -16.44 19.05
C LEU A 28 -9.99 -16.08 17.63
N ASP A 29 -10.29 -17.06 16.79
CA ASP A 29 -10.73 -16.85 15.41
C ASP A 29 -12.17 -16.29 15.35
N GLU A 30 -13.08 -16.73 16.23
CA GLU A 30 -14.41 -16.14 16.40
C GLU A 30 -14.35 -14.69 16.89
N SER A 31 -13.51 -14.42 17.90
CA SER A 31 -13.28 -13.04 18.39
C SER A 31 -12.67 -12.15 17.30
N ALA A 32 -11.77 -12.69 16.48
CA ALA A 32 -11.21 -11.98 15.33
C ALA A 32 -12.27 -11.72 14.24
N ARG A 33 -13.11 -12.71 13.91
CA ARG A 33 -14.22 -12.57 12.95
C ARG A 33 -15.22 -11.50 13.38
N ASP A 34 -15.62 -11.46 14.65
CA ASP A 34 -16.47 -10.37 15.17
C ASP A 34 -15.79 -9.01 15.01
N ALA A 35 -14.50 -8.92 15.40
CA ALA A 35 -13.74 -7.69 15.30
C ALA A 35 -13.65 -7.18 13.84
N PHE A 36 -13.58 -8.06 12.84
CA PHE A 36 -13.57 -7.69 11.42
C PHE A 36 -14.95 -7.41 10.80
N ARG A 37 -16.04 -7.92 11.37
CA ARG A 37 -17.41 -7.53 10.95
C ARG A 37 -17.73 -6.06 11.28
N ARG A 38 -16.94 -5.42 12.15
CA ARG A 38 -17.13 -4.02 12.53
C ARG A 38 -16.88 -3.10 11.34
N PRO A 39 -17.69 -2.04 11.16
CA PRO A 39 -17.49 -1.08 10.08
C PRO A 39 -16.15 -0.36 10.27
N TRP A 40 -15.50 0.02 9.17
CA TRP A 40 -14.12 0.53 9.14
C TRP A 40 -13.73 1.56 10.23
N HIS A 41 -14.63 2.50 10.52
CA HIS A 41 -14.43 3.55 11.52
C HIS A 41 -14.43 3.05 12.98
N ARG A 42 -14.94 1.85 13.25
CA ARG A 42 -14.94 1.11 14.53
C ARG A 42 -13.87 0.02 14.63
N LEU A 43 -13.08 -0.21 13.58
CA LEU A 43 -11.94 -1.14 13.65
C LEU A 43 -10.82 -0.55 14.52
N GLU A 44 -10.14 -1.39 15.28
CA GLU A 44 -8.91 -1.00 16.00
C GLU A 44 -7.76 -0.66 15.05
N ARG A 45 -6.83 0.20 15.48
CA ARG A 45 -5.68 0.64 14.65
C ARG A 45 -4.87 -0.53 14.08
N GLY A 46 -4.62 -1.56 14.89
CA GLY A 46 -3.92 -2.78 14.48
C GLY A 46 -4.68 -3.56 13.39
N LEU A 47 -6.00 -3.70 13.54
CA LEU A 47 -6.85 -4.39 12.56
C LEU A 47 -6.87 -3.62 11.23
N ARG A 48 -6.99 -2.29 11.25
CA ARG A 48 -6.92 -1.45 10.04
C ARG A 48 -5.57 -1.61 9.33
N LEU A 49 -4.45 -1.66 10.06
CA LEU A 49 -3.13 -1.87 9.47
C LEU A 49 -2.98 -3.26 8.83
N ASN A 50 -3.51 -4.31 9.45
CA ASN A 50 -3.54 -5.65 8.85
C ASN A 50 -4.34 -5.64 7.52
N ARG A 51 -5.49 -4.96 7.50
CA ARG A 51 -6.33 -4.84 6.30
C ARG A 51 -5.69 -3.97 5.21
N LEU A 52 -4.93 -2.93 5.57
CA LEU A 52 -4.09 -2.19 4.63
C LEU A 52 -2.94 -3.05 4.08
N ARG A 53 -2.34 -3.94 4.87
CA ARG A 53 -1.31 -4.87 4.38
C ARG A 53 -1.86 -5.79 3.29
N MET A 54 -3.05 -6.37 3.49
CA MET A 54 -3.72 -7.17 2.46
C MET A 54 -4.01 -6.35 1.19
N TYR A 55 -4.55 -5.14 1.33
CA TYR A 55 -4.83 -4.25 0.19
C TYR A 55 -3.55 -3.88 -0.59
N VAL A 56 -2.44 -3.63 0.11
CA VAL A 56 -1.13 -3.39 -0.51
C VAL A 56 -0.63 -4.62 -1.28
N GLU A 57 -0.90 -5.83 -0.79
CA GLU A 57 -0.53 -7.06 -1.45
C GLU A 57 -1.32 -7.26 -2.75
N GLU A 58 -2.64 -7.11 -2.69
CA GLU A 58 -3.53 -7.17 -3.86
C GLU A 58 -3.16 -6.08 -4.89
N MET A 59 -2.87 -4.85 -4.45
CA MET A 59 -2.41 -3.77 -5.34
C MET A 59 -1.02 -4.04 -5.92
N SER A 60 -0.11 -4.67 -5.15
CA SER A 60 1.24 -5.00 -5.63
C SER A 60 1.21 -6.04 -6.76
N ALA A 61 0.26 -6.98 -6.72
CA ALA A 61 0.00 -7.93 -7.81
C ALA A 61 -0.64 -7.26 -9.04
N GLN A 62 -1.55 -6.31 -8.85
CA GLN A 62 -2.21 -5.59 -9.95
C GLN A 62 -1.29 -4.60 -10.67
N CYS A 63 -0.42 -3.89 -9.94
CA CYS A 63 0.49 -2.88 -10.50
C CYS A 63 1.91 -3.39 -10.79
N SER A 64 2.20 -4.67 -10.47
CA SER A 64 3.54 -5.27 -10.52
C SER A 64 4.58 -4.41 -9.80
N PHE A 65 4.32 -4.09 -8.53
CA PHE A 65 5.27 -3.36 -7.67
C PHE A 65 6.46 -4.25 -7.27
N THR A 66 7.63 -3.64 -7.18
CA THR A 66 8.79 -4.25 -6.50
C THR A 66 8.56 -4.37 -4.99
N THR A 67 9.31 -5.24 -4.32
CA THR A 67 9.27 -5.41 -2.85
C THR A 67 9.55 -4.09 -2.11
N GLU A 68 10.45 -3.26 -2.65
CA GLU A 68 10.71 -1.92 -2.12
C GLU A 68 9.52 -0.98 -2.25
N GLU A 69 8.90 -0.91 -3.44
CA GLU A 69 7.71 -0.08 -3.67
C GLU A 69 6.55 -0.53 -2.78
N LYS A 70 6.35 -1.84 -2.61
CA LYS A 70 5.36 -2.41 -1.67
C LYS A 70 5.57 -1.89 -0.24
N GLY A 71 6.83 -1.86 0.23
CA GLY A 71 7.17 -1.32 1.56
C GLY A 71 6.96 0.19 1.69
N LYS A 72 7.36 0.96 0.67
CA LYS A 72 7.17 2.42 0.61
C LYS A 72 5.68 2.80 0.52
N PHE A 73 4.88 2.04 -0.23
CA PHE A 73 3.43 2.20 -0.37
C PHE A 73 2.66 1.82 0.91
N PHE A 74 3.03 0.72 1.58
CA PHE A 74 2.47 0.39 2.90
C PHE A 74 2.76 1.49 3.93
N SER A 75 4.01 1.98 3.97
CA SER A 75 4.43 3.08 4.87
C SER A 75 3.64 4.38 4.59
N PHE A 76 3.37 4.67 3.32
CA PHE A 76 2.53 5.80 2.91
C PHE A 76 1.08 5.67 3.41
N LEU A 77 0.46 4.49 3.24
CA LEU A 77 -0.90 4.24 3.73
C LEU A 77 -0.99 4.23 5.26
N GLN A 78 0.03 3.70 5.95
CA GLN A 78 0.16 3.78 7.41
C GLN A 78 0.22 5.24 7.89
N ASN A 79 1.05 6.08 7.26
CA ASN A 79 1.13 7.52 7.57
C ASN A 79 -0.20 8.22 7.29
N ALA A 80 -0.88 7.90 6.19
CA ALA A 80 -2.19 8.46 5.84
C ALA A 80 -3.30 8.07 6.84
N LEU A 81 -3.26 6.85 7.37
CA LEU A 81 -4.14 6.40 8.45
C LEU A 81 -3.88 7.19 9.73
N ASP A 82 -2.61 7.37 10.10
CA ASP A 82 -2.20 8.11 11.30
C ASP A 82 -2.63 9.58 11.24
N ARG A 83 -2.47 10.21 10.08
CA ARG A 83 -2.98 11.56 9.75
C ARG A 83 -4.52 11.63 9.61
N LYS A 84 -5.25 10.58 10.00
CA LYS A 84 -6.72 10.44 9.97
C LYS A 84 -7.36 10.60 8.58
N LEU A 85 -6.58 10.56 7.49
CA LEU A 85 -7.11 10.63 6.12
C LEU A 85 -7.96 9.40 5.81
N LEU A 86 -7.55 8.23 6.30
CA LEU A 86 -8.25 6.95 6.11
C LEU A 86 -9.21 6.61 7.26
N ASN A 87 -9.83 7.60 7.93
CA ASN A 87 -10.68 7.32 9.10
C ASN A 87 -12.18 7.13 8.76
N THR A 88 -12.67 7.67 7.63
CA THR A 88 -14.11 7.67 7.30
C THR A 88 -14.48 6.63 6.24
N HIS A 89 -15.70 6.07 6.34
CA HIS A 89 -16.26 5.15 5.34
C HIS A 89 -16.43 5.80 3.95
N LYS A 90 -16.43 7.15 3.87
CA LYS A 90 -16.50 7.89 2.60
C LYS A 90 -15.18 7.88 1.83
N ILE A 91 -14.08 7.56 2.52
CA ILE A 91 -12.72 7.51 1.96
C ILE A 91 -12.24 6.07 1.83
N VAL A 92 -12.56 5.17 2.78
CA VAL A 92 -12.25 3.75 2.65
C VAL A 92 -13.53 2.96 2.46
N GLU A 93 -13.72 2.40 1.26
CA GLU A 93 -14.80 1.49 0.94
C GLU A 93 -14.43 0.10 1.46
N TYR A 94 -14.87 -0.22 2.67
CA TYR A 94 -14.63 -1.49 3.35
C TYR A 94 -15.84 -2.40 3.23
N LEU A 95 -15.62 -3.65 2.81
CA LEU A 95 -16.63 -4.70 2.79
C LEU A 95 -16.45 -5.57 4.05
N PRO A 96 -17.36 -5.48 5.05
CA PRO A 96 -17.28 -6.31 6.26
C PRO A 96 -17.47 -7.79 5.95
N GLU A 97 -18.33 -8.13 4.99
CA GLU A 97 -18.60 -9.51 4.54
C GLU A 97 -17.34 -10.21 4.02
N LEU A 98 -16.57 -9.54 3.16
CA LEU A 98 -15.30 -10.05 2.63
C LEU A 98 -14.10 -9.72 3.54
N GLN A 99 -14.34 -9.00 4.63
CA GLN A 99 -13.34 -8.42 5.52
C GLN A 99 -12.20 -7.71 4.77
N LYS A 100 -12.48 -7.02 3.65
CA LYS A 100 -11.47 -6.43 2.76
C LYS A 100 -11.76 -4.98 2.40
N ILE A 101 -10.70 -4.23 2.11
CA ILE A 101 -10.81 -2.89 1.53
C ILE A 101 -11.02 -3.10 0.03
N LYS A 102 -12.17 -2.64 -0.49
CA LYS A 102 -12.49 -2.71 -1.93
C LYS A 102 -11.80 -1.59 -2.69
N SER A 103 -11.83 -0.37 -2.15
CA SER A 103 -11.16 0.79 -2.75
C SER A 103 -10.88 1.89 -1.72
N ILE A 104 -9.87 2.71 -1.99
CA ILE A 104 -9.56 3.92 -1.22
C ILE A 104 -9.81 5.13 -2.11
N ARG A 105 -10.84 5.89 -1.79
CA ARG A 105 -11.30 7.04 -2.58
C ARG A 105 -10.25 8.14 -2.58
N GLY A 106 -9.90 8.61 -3.78
CA GLY A 106 -8.88 9.63 -3.97
C GLY A 106 -7.45 9.11 -3.87
N LEU A 107 -7.22 7.82 -3.64
CA LEU A 107 -5.90 7.21 -3.87
C LEU A 107 -5.70 7.06 -5.38
N GLU A 108 -4.62 7.63 -5.91
CA GLU A 108 -4.19 7.42 -7.28
C GLU A 108 -2.82 6.73 -7.28
N VAL A 109 -2.69 5.70 -8.11
CA VAL A 109 -1.44 5.00 -8.40
C VAL A 109 -1.17 5.18 -9.89
N ARG A 110 -0.02 5.77 -10.24
CA ARG A 110 0.45 5.88 -11.63
C ARG A 110 1.84 5.28 -11.73
N ARG A 111 2.07 4.45 -12.74
CA ARG A 111 3.43 4.06 -13.12
C ARG A 111 3.99 5.11 -14.07
N SER A 112 5.15 5.67 -13.73
CA SER A 112 5.92 6.54 -14.62
C SER A 112 6.40 5.74 -15.84
N PRO A 113 6.51 6.34 -17.05
CA PRO A 113 7.18 5.68 -18.18
C PRO A 113 8.65 5.33 -17.88
N GLN A 114 9.25 5.96 -16.86
CA GLN A 114 10.59 5.63 -16.34
C GLN A 114 10.60 4.39 -15.41
N GLY A 115 9.49 3.66 -15.28
CA GLY A 115 9.37 2.43 -14.50
C GLY A 115 8.94 2.62 -13.03
N GLU A 116 9.23 3.77 -12.43
CA GLU A 116 8.92 4.13 -11.04
C GLU A 116 7.40 4.25 -10.77
N ALA A 117 6.89 3.55 -9.75
CA ALA A 117 5.53 3.74 -9.27
C ALA A 117 5.40 5.00 -8.39
N LYS A 118 4.47 5.87 -8.73
CA LYS A 118 4.08 7.05 -7.95
C LYS A 118 2.66 6.87 -7.42
N TRP A 119 2.49 7.06 -6.12
CA TRP A 119 1.19 7.03 -5.47
C TRP A 119 0.95 8.33 -4.71
N GLY A 120 -0.31 8.75 -4.66
CA GLY A 120 -0.69 9.98 -3.97
C GLY A 120 -2.17 10.00 -3.66
N PHE A 121 -2.55 10.85 -2.70
CA PHE A 121 -3.95 11.24 -2.58
C PHE A 121 -4.21 12.43 -3.47
N ILE A 122 -5.14 12.30 -4.42
CA ILE A 122 -5.75 13.42 -5.13
C ILE A 122 -6.53 14.22 -4.09
N ARG A 123 -5.84 15.16 -3.44
CA ARG A 123 -6.54 16.30 -2.83
C ARG A 123 -7.22 17.00 -3.98
N ALA A 124 -8.55 17.12 -3.93
CA ALA A 124 -9.27 18.05 -4.78
C ALA A 124 -8.53 19.38 -4.68
N LYS A 125 -7.95 19.80 -5.81
CA LYS A 125 -7.14 21.01 -5.89
C LYS A 125 -8.07 22.12 -5.41
N LYS A 126 -7.79 22.71 -4.23
CA LYS A 126 -8.45 23.98 -3.87
C LYS A 126 -8.21 24.87 -5.07
N VAL A 127 -9.29 25.33 -5.71
CA VAL A 127 -9.19 26.11 -6.94
C VAL A 127 -8.30 27.30 -6.59
N ASP A 128 -7.10 27.30 -7.17
CA ASP A 128 -6.06 28.24 -6.82
C ASP A 128 -6.58 29.62 -7.24
N GLY A 129 -6.93 30.44 -6.24
CA GLY A 129 -7.56 31.72 -6.46
C GLY A 129 -6.63 32.56 -7.33
N THR A 130 -7.17 33.08 -8.44
CA THR A 130 -6.49 33.78 -9.53
C THR A 130 -5.39 34.74 -9.05
N ARG A 131 -4.16 34.24 -8.88
CA ARG A 131 -2.98 35.09 -8.65
C ARG A 131 -2.12 35.06 -9.91
N ARG A 132 -2.21 36.16 -10.67
CA ARG A 132 -1.50 36.36 -11.95
C ARG A 132 -0.02 36.00 -11.80
N LYS A 133 0.49 35.16 -12.72
CA LYS A 133 1.93 34.98 -12.92
C LYS A 133 2.53 36.36 -13.24
N LYS A 134 3.35 36.91 -12.34
CA LYS A 134 4.33 37.91 -12.75
C LYS A 134 5.57 37.15 -13.22
N VAL A 135 5.67 36.94 -14.53
CA VAL A 135 6.95 36.61 -15.15
C VAL A 135 7.86 37.81 -14.92
N THR A 136 9.02 37.58 -14.32
CA THR A 136 10.17 38.48 -14.48
C THR A 136 11.37 37.58 -14.64
N ASP A 137 11.73 37.33 -15.90
CA ASP A 137 12.99 36.70 -16.25
C ASP A 137 14.13 37.49 -15.61
N LYS A 138 15.05 36.79 -14.94
CA LYS A 138 16.35 37.31 -14.54
C LYS A 138 17.37 36.52 -15.34
N VAL A 139 17.72 37.03 -16.52
CA VAL A 139 18.93 36.62 -17.24
C VAL A 139 20.02 37.61 -16.85
N GLU A 140 21.19 37.06 -16.57
CA GLU A 140 22.38 37.75 -16.07
C GLU A 140 23.29 38.18 -17.25
N GLU A 141 24.47 38.73 -16.92
CA GLU A 141 25.63 38.87 -17.82
C GLU A 141 25.70 40.12 -18.75
N GLN A 142 26.54 41.09 -18.33
CA GLN A 142 27.63 41.78 -19.08
C GLN A 142 27.30 42.58 -20.39
N GLU A 143 28.00 43.67 -20.77
CA GLU A 143 29.24 44.31 -20.32
C GLU A 143 29.19 45.86 -20.52
N ALA A 144 30.30 46.60 -20.32
CA ALA A 144 30.36 48.07 -20.21
C ALA A 144 30.65 48.84 -21.56
N PRO A 145 30.57 50.20 -21.63
CA PRO A 145 30.39 50.99 -22.87
C PRO A 145 31.72 51.46 -23.54
N PRO A 146 31.72 51.99 -24.80
CA PRO A 146 31.68 53.46 -25.04
C PRO A 146 31.18 53.98 -26.44
N ASN A 147 31.02 55.33 -26.58
CA ASN A 147 30.95 56.15 -27.83
C ASN A 147 29.83 55.85 -28.86
N GLN A 148 29.29 56.79 -29.67
CA GLN A 148 29.46 58.24 -29.90
C GLN A 148 28.18 58.79 -30.63
N PRO A 149 27.86 60.10 -30.62
CA PRO A 149 26.88 60.71 -31.54
C PRO A 149 27.52 60.95 -32.92
N PRO A 150 26.77 60.92 -34.05
CA PRO A 150 25.87 62.01 -34.45
C PRO A 150 24.54 61.45 -35.05
N LEU A 151 23.63 62.20 -35.68
CA LEU A 151 23.55 63.61 -36.10
C LEU A 151 22.33 64.30 -35.45
#